data_AF-A0A2V6J009-F1
#
_entry.id   AF-A0A2V6J009-F1
#
_cell.length_a   1.000
_cell.length_b   1.000
_cell.length_c   1.000
_cell.angle_alpha   90.00
_cell.angle_beta   90.00
_cell.angle_gamma   90.00
#
_symmetry.space_group_name_H-M   'P 1'
#
loop_
_entity.id
_entity.type
_entity.pdbx_description
1 polymer ?
#
loop_
_entity_poly.entity_id
_entity_poly.type
_entity_poly.pdbx_seq_one_letter_code
_entity_poly.pdbx_strand_id
1 'polypeptide(L)'
;MMNPVRPQARNETADVLFKCQHCASPLVVNAAAVGMTLNCQRCGKPTLVPTVPASASPAPPQELTDLQRKLKENESQRTEVTGYINQLSIQLHRWKLRLQTLNERKTELEEELRKPA
;
A
#
# COMPACT_ATOMS: atom_id res chain seq x y z
N MET A 1 -12.80 8.17 35.13
CA MET A 1 -12.55 9.51 34.57
C MET A 1 -11.62 9.38 33.38
N MET A 2 -12.15 9.24 32.16
CA MET A 2 -11.37 9.33 30.92
C MET A 2 -12.23 10.00 29.85
N ASN A 3 -11.65 11.00 29.20
CA ASN A 3 -12.30 12.00 28.35
C ASN A 3 -12.89 11.43 27.04
N PRO A 4 -14.03 11.96 26.57
CA PRO A 4 -14.47 11.75 25.20
C PRO A 4 -13.64 12.63 24.24
N VAL A 5 -12.98 11.99 23.27
CA VAL A 5 -12.33 12.68 22.15
C VAL A 5 -13.42 13.36 21.33
N ARG A 6 -13.37 14.70 21.29
CA ARG A 6 -14.31 15.57 20.60
C ARG A 6 -14.19 15.34 19.08
N PRO A 7 -15.30 15.26 18.32
CA PRO A 7 -15.23 15.18 16.86
C PRO A 7 -14.69 16.50 16.32
N GLN A 8 -13.58 16.44 15.59
CA GLN A 8 -13.01 17.60 14.90
C GLN A 8 -13.99 18.04 13.80
N ALA A 9 -14.73 19.10 14.08
CA ALA A 9 -15.55 19.80 13.12
C ALA A 9 -14.76 20.99 12.57
N ARG A 10 -14.85 21.11 11.23
CA ARG A 10 -14.57 22.26 10.35
C ARG A 10 -13.17 22.34 9.78
N ASN A 11 -13.12 21.81 8.56
CA ASN A 11 -12.18 22.04 7.48
C ASN A 11 -12.12 23.56 7.17
N GLU A 12 -11.37 24.32 7.96
CA GLU A 12 -10.95 25.69 7.66
C GLU A 12 -9.47 25.60 7.25
N THR A 13 -9.08 26.21 6.12
CA THR A 13 -7.73 26.26 5.54
C THR A 13 -7.25 25.04 4.72
N ALA A 14 -7.97 24.67 3.66
CA ALA A 14 -7.30 24.00 2.55
C ALA A 14 -6.53 25.06 1.74
N ASP A 15 -5.21 24.90 1.63
CA ASP A 15 -4.39 25.73 0.74
C ASP A 15 -4.40 25.16 -0.69
N VAL A 16 -4.46 26.05 -1.67
CA VAL A 16 -4.44 25.74 -3.10
C VAL A 16 -3.05 26.04 -3.64
N LEU A 17 -2.34 24.98 -4.04
CA LEU A 17 -1.06 25.07 -4.74
C LEU A 17 -1.31 25.09 -6.26
N PHE A 18 -0.82 26.11 -6.95
CA PHE A 18 -0.90 26.21 -8.40
C PHE A 18 0.31 26.96 -8.98
N LYS A 19 0.46 26.98 -10.31
CA LYS A 19 1.57 27.66 -11.00
C LYS A 19 1.10 29.00 -11.55
N CYS A 20 1.95 30.03 -11.43
CA CYS A 20 1.72 31.31 -12.09
C CYS A 20 1.65 31.14 -13.62
N GLN A 21 0.65 31.74 -14.25
CA GLN A 21 0.44 31.65 -15.70
C GLN A 21 1.52 32.39 -16.52
N HIS A 22 2.30 33.28 -15.89
CA HIS A 22 3.30 34.10 -16.57
C HIS A 22 4.75 33.67 -16.35
N CYS A 23 5.08 33.13 -15.17
CA CYS A 23 6.46 32.75 -14.83
C CYS A 23 6.59 31.31 -14.33
N ALA A 24 5.49 30.53 -14.34
CA ALA A 24 5.40 29.15 -13.88
C ALA A 24 5.83 28.91 -12.43
N SER A 25 6.12 29.97 -11.66
CA SER A 25 6.50 29.85 -10.26
C SER A 25 5.35 29.28 -9.43
N PRO A 26 5.63 28.39 -8.47
CA PRO A 26 4.61 27.84 -7.58
C PRO A 26 4.07 28.93 -6.65
N LEU A 27 2.75 28.96 -6.50
CA LEU A 27 1.99 29.86 -5.63
C LEU A 27 1.08 29.01 -4.74
N VAL A 28 1.03 29.36 -3.45
CA VAL A 28 0.14 28.74 -2.46
C VAL A 28 -0.77 29.84 -1.93
N VAL A 29 -2.08 29.63 -2.02
CA VAL A 29 -3.08 30.60 -1.56
C VAL A 29 -4.20 29.88 -0.83
N ASN A 30 -4.91 30.57 0.06
CA ASN A 30 -6.06 29.99 0.74
C ASN A 30 -7.15 29.61 -0.29
N ALA A 31 -7.88 28.51 -0.06
CA ALA A 31 -9.01 28.11 -0.91
C ALA A 31 -10.08 29.20 -1.09
N ALA A 32 -10.22 30.16 -0.17
CA ALA A 32 -11.10 31.31 -0.33
C ALA A 32 -10.70 32.24 -1.49
N ALA A 33 -9.44 32.21 -1.93
CA ALA A 33 -8.93 33.00 -3.05
C ALA A 33 -9.22 32.38 -4.43
N VAL A 34 -9.88 31.22 -4.47
CA VAL A 34 -10.26 30.55 -5.71
C VAL A 34 -11.16 31.44 -6.56
N GLY A 35 -10.86 31.55 -7.86
CA GLY A 35 -11.57 32.43 -8.79
C GLY A 35 -11.18 33.91 -8.68
N MET A 36 -10.37 34.29 -7.69
CA MET A 36 -9.81 35.64 -7.60
C MET A 36 -8.56 35.78 -8.48
N THR A 37 -8.28 37.01 -8.91
CA THR A 37 -7.01 37.36 -9.55
C THR A 37 -6.08 38.01 -8.53
N LEU A 38 -4.85 37.53 -8.44
CA LEU A 38 -3.84 38.04 -7.51
C LEU A 38 -2.50 38.25 -8.20
N ASN A 39 -1.72 39.22 -7.71
CA ASN A 39 -0.41 39.50 -8.27
C ASN A 39 0.59 38.43 -7.84
N CYS A 40 1.34 37.88 -8.80
CA CYS A 40 2.36 36.88 -8.53
C CYS A 40 3.52 37.49 -7.74
N GLN A 41 3.89 36.88 -6.61
CA GLN A 41 5.01 37.35 -5.76
C GLN A 41 6.40 37.22 -6.42
N ARG A 42 6.49 36.59 -7.60
CA ARG A 42 7.75 36.37 -8.33
C ARG A 42 7.91 37.32 -9.51
N CYS A 43 6.85 37.52 -10.30
CA CYS A 43 6.91 38.34 -11.52
C CYS A 43 6.04 39.60 -11.48
N GLY A 44 5.27 39.82 -10.41
CA GLY A 44 4.39 40.97 -10.22
C GLY A 44 3.11 40.97 -11.08
N LYS A 45 2.98 40.06 -12.05
CA LYS A 45 1.86 40.03 -12.99
C LYS A 45 0.60 39.41 -12.36
N PRO A 46 -0.61 39.89 -12.74
CA PRO A 46 -1.87 39.33 -12.26
C PRO A 46 -2.03 37.89 -12.73
N THR A 47 -2.39 36.99 -11.82
CA THR A 47 -2.57 35.56 -12.07
C THR A 47 -3.90 35.12 -11.47
N LEU A 48 -4.73 34.46 -12.28
CA LEU A 48 -6.00 33.90 -11.82
C LEU A 48 -5.75 32.62 -11.01
N VAL A 49 -6.34 32.52 -9.82
CA VAL A 49 -6.36 31.29 -9.03
C VAL A 49 -7.31 30.30 -9.69
N PRO A 50 -6.84 29.11 -10.09
CA PRO A 50 -7.70 28.10 -10.69
C PRO A 50 -8.84 27.75 -9.73
N THR A 51 -10.08 27.90 -10.22
CA THR A 51 -11.21 27.11 -9.74
C THR A 51 -10.93 25.68 -10.14
N VAL A 52 -10.19 24.94 -9.33
CA VAL A 52 -10.05 23.51 -9.52
C VAL A 52 -11.48 22.95 -9.41
N PRO A 53 -12.11 22.41 -10.47
CA PRO A 53 -13.13 21.41 -10.20
C PRO A 53 -12.34 20.30 -9.50
N ALA A 54 -12.74 19.90 -8.30
CA ALA A 54 -12.11 18.81 -7.55
C ALA A 54 -11.84 17.64 -8.51
N SER A 55 -10.62 17.54 -9.04
CA SER A 55 -10.26 16.52 -10.01
C SER A 55 -9.87 15.26 -9.25
N ALA A 56 -10.72 14.86 -8.32
CA ALA A 56 -11.02 13.46 -8.13
C ALA A 56 -12.14 13.20 -9.15
N SER A 57 -11.78 13.03 -10.41
CA SER A 57 -12.71 12.46 -11.37
C SER A 57 -13.11 11.10 -10.76
N PRO A 58 -14.38 10.84 -10.43
CA PRO A 58 -14.77 9.51 -10.02
C PRO A 58 -14.38 8.60 -11.19
N ALA A 59 -13.54 7.59 -10.91
CA ALA A 59 -13.20 6.60 -11.92
C ALA A 59 -14.51 6.16 -12.59
N PRO A 60 -14.60 6.16 -13.94
CA PRO A 60 -15.84 5.81 -14.61
C PRO A 60 -16.34 4.47 -14.06
N PRO A 61 -17.67 4.29 -13.87
CA PRO A 61 -18.22 3.13 -13.17
C PRO A 61 -17.66 1.78 -13.63
N GLN A 62 -17.28 1.69 -14.90
CA GLN A 62 -16.68 0.51 -15.50
C GLN A 62 -15.28 0.18 -14.94
N GLU A 63 -14.42 1.18 -14.73
CA GLU A 63 -13.11 0.99 -14.09
C GLU A 63 -13.24 0.46 -12.66
N LEU A 64 -14.22 0.96 -11.91
CA LEU A 64 -14.51 0.46 -10.56
C LEU A 64 -14.95 -1.01 -10.58
N THR A 65 -15.83 -1.39 -11.51
CA THR A 65 -16.26 -2.79 -11.64
C THR A 65 -15.11 -3.71 -12.07
N ASP A 66 -14.23 -3.23 -12.95
CA ASP A 66 -13.06 -3.98 -13.39
C ASP A 66 -12.04 -4.16 -12.28
N LEU A 67 -11.82 -3.12 -11.46
CA LEU A 67 -10.97 -3.19 -10.29
C LEU A 67 -11.54 -4.16 -9.25
N GLN A 68 -12.84 -4.13 -8.98
CA GLN A 68 -13.49 -5.07 -8.08
C GLN A 68 -13.33 -6.52 -8.53
N ARG A 69 -13.50 -6.79 -9.83
CA ARG A 69 -13.26 -8.13 -10.40
C ARG A 69 -11.81 -8.57 -10.23
N LYS A 70 -10.84 -7.69 -10.54
CA LYS A 70 -9.41 -7.98 -10.37
C LYS A 70 -9.04 -8.24 -8.91
N LEU A 71 -9.64 -7.50 -7.97
CA LEU A 71 -9.43 -7.73 -6.54
C LEU A 71 -9.92 -9.11 -6.11
N LYS A 72 -11.12 -9.50 -6.53
CA LYS A 72 -11.67 -10.82 -6.22
C LYS A 72 -10.82 -11.96 -6.80
N GLU A 73 -10.36 -11.80 -8.03
CA GLU A 73 -9.43 -12.74 -8.68
C GLU A 73 -8.11 -12.83 -7.90
N ASN A 74 -7.54 -11.69 -7.51
CA ASN A 74 -6.31 -11.65 -6.72
C ASN A 74 -6.49 -12.33 -5.35
N GLU A 75 -7.61 -12.11 -4.67
CA GLU A 75 -7.94 -12.78 -3.40
C GLU A 75 -8.04 -14.30 -3.56
N SER A 76 -8.64 -14.77 -4.65
CA SER A 76 -8.71 -16.20 -4.98
C SER A 76 -7.31 -16.79 -5.19
N GLN A 77 -6.49 -16.15 -6.02
CA GLN A 77 -5.11 -16.59 -6.28
C GLN A 77 -4.25 -16.60 -5.01
N ARG A 78 -4.39 -15.57 -4.15
CA ARG A 78 -3.69 -15.52 -2.85
C ARG A 78 -4.08 -16.69 -1.95
N THR A 79 -5.35 -17.06 -1.95
CA THR A 79 -5.85 -18.20 -1.15
C THR A 79 -5.24 -19.51 -1.64
N GLU A 80 -5.20 -19.71 -2.96
CA GLU A 80 -4.60 -20.88 -3.59
C GLU A 80 -3.10 -21.00 -3.27
N VAL A 81 -2.34 -19.92 -3.49
CA VAL A 81 -0.89 -19.88 -3.21
C VAL A 81 -0.61 -20.16 -1.73
N THR A 82 -1.42 -19.61 -0.83
CA THR A 82 -1.31 -19.88 0.61
C THR A 82 -1.53 -21.37 0.91
N GLY A 83 -2.49 -22.01 0.23
CA GLY A 83 -2.72 -23.45 0.30
C GLY A 83 -1.48 -24.26 -0.10
N TYR A 84 -0.86 -23.93 -1.24
CA TYR A 84 0.36 -24.59 -1.70
C TYR A 84 1.52 -24.43 -0.70
N ILE A 85 1.72 -23.22 -0.16
CA ILE A 85 2.75 -22.97 0.85
C ILE A 85 2.55 -23.86 2.07
N ASN A 86 1.31 -23.97 2.56
CA ASN A 86 0.99 -24.81 3.71
C ASN A 86 1.26 -26.29 3.42
N GLN A 87 0.84 -26.78 2.26
CA GLN A 87 1.06 -28.17 1.86
C GLN A 87 2.56 -28.48 1.74
N LEU A 88 3.33 -27.61 1.08
CA LEU A 88 4.79 -27.77 0.95
C LEU A 88 5.49 -27.69 2.30
N SER A 89 5.04 -26.84 3.21
CA SER A 89 5.58 -26.74 4.57
C SER A 89 5.38 -28.05 5.35
N ILE A 90 4.21 -28.67 5.23
CA ILE A 90 3.94 -29.98 5.83
C ILE A 90 4.83 -31.06 5.22
N GLN A 91 4.97 -31.10 3.90
CA GLN A 91 5.85 -32.07 3.22
C GLN A 91 7.30 -31.90 3.66
N LEU A 92 7.80 -30.66 3.71
CA LEU A 92 9.13 -30.35 4.18
C LEU A 92 9.35 -30.81 5.63
N HIS A 93 8.38 -30.57 6.51
CA HIS A 93 8.46 -31.03 7.90
C HIS A 93 8.55 -32.56 7.99
N ARG A 94 7.71 -33.28 7.23
CA ARG A 94 7.76 -34.75 7.17
C ARG A 94 9.10 -35.27 6.66
N TRP A 95 9.66 -34.66 5.63
CA TRP A 95 10.97 -35.04 5.12
C TRP A 95 12.10 -34.74 6.11
N LYS A 96 12.02 -33.62 6.84
CA LYS A 96 12.98 -33.31 7.92
C LYS A 96 12.95 -34.38 9.01
N LEU A 97 11.77 -34.81 9.45
CA LEU A 97 11.63 -35.90 10.43
C LEU A 97 12.22 -37.21 9.90
N ARG A 98 11.90 -37.58 8.66
CA ARG A 98 12.46 -38.78 8.04
C ARG A 98 13.99 -38.73 7.94
N LEU A 99 14.54 -37.57 7.59
CA LEU A 99 15.99 -37.36 7.54
C LEU A 99 16.62 -37.53 8.92
N GLN A 100 15.99 -36.98 9.97
CA GLN A 100 16.46 -37.16 11.35
C GLN A 100 16.52 -38.65 11.73
N THR A 101 15.43 -39.40 11.50
CA THR A 101 15.42 -40.85 11.78
C THR A 101 16.50 -41.61 11.02
N LEU A 102 16.76 -41.24 9.76
CA LEU A 102 17.84 -41.86 8.97
C LEU A 102 19.23 -41.53 9.54
N ASN A 103 19.45 -40.32 10.04
CA ASN A 103 20.72 -39.92 10.66
C ASN A 103 20.94 -40.64 11.99
N GLU A 104 19.89 -40.81 12.80
CA GLU A 104 19.93 -41.61 14.03
C GLU A 104 20.31 -43.05 13.70
N ARG A 105 19.63 -43.67 12.73
CA ARG A 105 19.94 -45.05 12.30
C ARG A 105 21.34 -45.19 11.73
N LYS A 106 21.83 -44.20 10.98
CA LYS A 106 23.20 -44.18 10.47
C LYS A 106 24.20 -44.21 11.64
N THR A 107 23.99 -43.38 12.65
CA THR A 107 24.85 -43.32 13.85
C THR A 107 24.87 -44.67 14.57
N GLU A 108 23.72 -45.31 14.75
CA GLU A 108 23.63 -46.65 15.35
C GLU A 108 24.46 -47.68 14.58
N LEU A 109 24.33 -47.70 13.25
CA LEU A 109 25.07 -48.63 12.39
C LEU A 109 26.57 -48.36 12.40
N GLU A 110 27.00 -47.10 12.44
CA GLU A 110 28.40 -46.72 12.56
C GLU A 110 29.00 -47.20 13.90
N GLU A 111 28.24 -47.12 15.00
CA GLU A 111 28.66 -47.66 16.29
C GLU A 111 28.69 -49.19 16.33
N GLU A 112 27.70 -49.86 15.71
CA GLU A 112 27.72 -51.33 15.55
C GLU A 112 28.94 -51.80 14.77
N LEU A 113 29.27 -51.11 13.68
CA LEU A 113 30.47 -51.40 12.87
C LEU A 113 31.77 -51.20 13.66
N ARG A 114 31.78 -50.23 14.59
CA ARG A 114 32.96 -49.90 15.41
C ARG A 114 33.20 -50.90 16.54
N LYS A 115 32.18 -51.64 16.98
CA LYS A 115 32.35 -52.67 18.01
C LYS A 115 33.15 -53.85 17.43
N PRO A 116 34.32 -54.19 18.01
CA PRO A 116 35.01 -55.42 17.62
C PRO A 116 34.15 -56.63 17.98
N ALA A 117 34.13 -57.62 17.10
CA ALA A 117 33.40 -58.89 17.25
C ALA A 117 33.78 -59.63 18.55
#